data_AF-R0KMA0-F1
#
_entry.id   AF-R0KMA0-F1
#
_cell.length_a   1.000
_cell.length_b   1.000
_cell.length_c   1.000
_cell.angle_alpha   90.00
_cell.angle_beta   90.00
_cell.angle_gamma   90.00
#
_symmetry.space_group_name_H-M   'P 1'
#
loop_
_entity.id
_entity.type
_entity.pdbx_description
1 polymer ?
#
loop_
_entity_poly.entity_id
_entity_poly.type
_entity_poly.pdbx_seq_one_letter_code
_entity_poly.pdbx_strand_id
1 'polypeptide(L)'
;MWGLDGWNCGNYIADEINNPVFTFKIGIFSSIVLSYIFISIINISFLLILPYDVYIGKDESFIVAYLKLLGINFSDLFISMLTVVIPLFGSLLGIVIVYKGITYGLLSKKMEKSDVYGCFGLLFLTILFSYVKHHEILLKFMQICTILFYTLCCYGLLLLRYRKPDLHRPFKVHISIPVISSAVGTMLIVAFCTVKV
;
A
#
# COMPACT_ATOMS: atom_id res chain seq x y z
N MET A 1 -3.15 1.65 -8.31
CA MET A 1 -2.15 1.99 -7.26
C MET A 1 -2.16 0.98 -6.12
N TRP A 2 -3.32 0.45 -5.71
CA TRP A 2 -3.46 -0.53 -4.63
C TRP A 2 -2.55 -1.76 -4.67
N GLY A 3 -2.26 -2.34 -5.86
CA GLY A 3 -1.38 -3.51 -5.96
C GLY A 3 0.09 -3.27 -5.57
N LEU A 4 0.51 -2.02 -5.37
CA LEU A 4 1.86 -1.61 -4.93
C LEU A 4 1.81 -0.77 -3.64
N ASP A 5 0.70 -0.81 -2.92
CA ASP A 5 0.56 -0.07 -1.67
C ASP A 5 1.41 -0.68 -0.53
N GLY A 6 1.76 0.14 0.46
CA GLY A 6 2.56 -0.28 1.62
C GLY A 6 4.06 -0.03 1.51
N TRP A 7 4.54 0.57 0.41
CA TRP A 7 5.95 0.97 0.25
C TRP A 7 6.43 1.94 1.34
N ASN A 8 5.52 2.71 1.93
CA ASN A 8 5.81 3.68 2.99
C ASN A 8 5.88 3.05 4.38
N CYS A 9 5.44 1.81 4.55
CA CYS A 9 5.40 1.14 5.86
C CYS A 9 6.79 0.99 6.49
N GLY A 10 7.84 0.85 5.65
CA GLY A 10 9.22 0.81 6.12
C GLY A 10 9.65 2.04 6.91
N ASN A 11 9.05 3.22 6.64
CA ASN A 11 9.40 4.46 7.36
C ASN A 11 9.06 4.39 8.86
N TYR A 12 8.05 3.59 9.25
CA TYR A 12 7.61 3.47 10.63
C TYR A 12 8.53 2.59 11.49
N ILE A 13 9.40 1.81 10.86
CA ILE A 13 10.40 0.96 11.51
C ILE A 13 11.83 1.43 11.19
N ALA A 14 11.97 2.66 10.70
CA ALA A 14 13.25 3.22 10.28
C ALA A 14 14.31 3.22 11.42
N ASP A 15 13.86 3.40 12.66
CA ASP A 15 14.71 3.45 13.85
C ASP A 15 15.23 2.06 14.26
N GLU A 16 14.58 0.98 13.82
CA GLU A 16 14.98 -0.41 14.10
C GLU A 16 15.91 -0.99 13.04
N ILE A 17 16.05 -0.31 11.90
CA ILE A 17 16.85 -0.77 10.77
C ILE A 17 18.34 -0.45 10.98
N ASN A 18 19.17 -1.48 10.90
CA ASN A 18 20.63 -1.30 10.85
C ASN A 18 21.04 -0.54 9.58
N ASN A 19 21.76 0.57 9.76
CA ASN A 19 22.21 1.48 8.70
C ASN A 19 21.07 1.91 7.74
N PRO A 20 20.13 2.74 8.21
CA PRO A 20 18.92 3.07 7.46
C PRO A 20 19.23 3.74 6.12
N VAL A 21 20.24 4.61 6.05
CA VAL A 21 20.55 5.38 4.82
C VAL A 21 20.83 4.49 3.62
N PHE A 22 21.57 3.40 3.83
CA PHE A 22 21.89 2.45 2.77
C PHE A 22 20.73 1.48 2.51
N THR A 23 20.15 0.94 3.59
CA THR A 23 19.08 -0.05 3.54
C THR A 23 17.82 0.51 2.88
N PHE A 24 17.42 1.75 3.17
CA PHE A 24 16.26 2.38 2.52
C PHE A 24 16.48 2.63 1.03
N LYS A 25 17.68 3.07 0.63
CA LYS A 25 18.01 3.32 -0.78
C LYS A 25 17.84 2.05 -1.62
N ILE A 26 18.46 0.97 -1.17
CA ILE A 26 18.40 -0.31 -1.87
C ILE A 26 17.02 -0.93 -1.72
N GLY A 27 16.45 -0.93 -0.52
CA GLY A 27 15.15 -1.56 -0.24
C GLY A 27 14.00 -0.95 -1.03
N ILE A 28 13.93 0.38 -1.14
CA ILE A 28 12.90 1.05 -1.94
C ILE A 28 13.09 0.74 -3.42
N PHE A 29 14.33 0.81 -3.93
CA PHE A 29 14.57 0.56 -5.35
C PHE A 29 14.33 -0.92 -5.73
N SER A 30 14.85 -1.85 -4.93
CA SER A 30 14.72 -3.28 -5.19
C SER A 30 13.27 -3.75 -5.06
N SER A 31 12.52 -3.26 -4.07
CA SER A 31 11.10 -3.61 -3.91
C SER A 31 10.27 -3.15 -5.11
N ILE A 32 10.42 -1.90 -5.56
CA ILE A 32 9.66 -1.38 -6.72
C ILE A 32 9.97 -2.20 -7.98
N VAL A 33 11.26 -2.43 -8.27
CA VAL A 33 11.68 -3.18 -9.47
C VAL A 33 11.16 -4.62 -9.42
N LEU A 34 11.35 -5.29 -8.28
CA LEU A 34 10.97 -6.69 -8.12
C LEU A 34 9.45 -6.86 -8.18
N SER A 35 8.68 -6.01 -7.48
CA SER A 35 7.22 -6.02 -7.54
C SER A 35 6.70 -5.75 -8.95
N TYR A 36 7.30 -4.82 -9.68
CA TYR A 36 6.93 -4.55 -11.07
C TYR A 36 7.16 -5.76 -11.98
N ILE A 37 8.31 -6.43 -11.84
CA ILE A 37 8.62 -7.64 -12.61
C ILE A 37 7.61 -8.75 -12.31
N PHE A 38 7.35 -9.04 -11.03
CA PHE A 38 6.42 -10.10 -10.64
C PHE A 38 4.99 -9.82 -11.13
N ILE A 39 4.48 -8.61 -10.90
CA ILE A 39 3.13 -8.24 -11.36
C ILE A 39 3.03 -8.34 -12.88
N SER A 40 4.07 -7.90 -13.62
CA SER A 40 4.08 -7.98 -15.07
C SER A 40 4.07 -9.43 -15.57
N ILE A 41 4.91 -10.30 -14.98
CA ILE A 41 4.96 -11.73 -15.33
C ILE A 41 3.61 -12.40 -15.05
N ILE A 42 3.00 -12.13 -13.88
CA ILE A 42 1.70 -12.68 -13.51
C ILE A 42 0.62 -12.21 -14.50
N ASN A 43 0.58 -10.93 -14.82
CA ASN A 43 -0.40 -10.38 -15.77
C ASN A 43 -0.23 -10.99 -17.17
N ILE A 44 1.00 -11.12 -17.66
CA ILE A 44 1.29 -11.77 -18.94
C ILE A 44 0.83 -13.24 -18.92
N SER A 45 1.12 -13.96 -17.83
CA SER A 45 0.71 -15.36 -17.66
C SER A 45 -0.81 -15.53 -17.71
N PHE A 46 -1.55 -14.64 -17.04
CA PHE A 46 -3.01 -14.66 -17.06
C PHE A 46 -3.57 -14.36 -18.46
N LEU A 47 -3.04 -13.36 -19.16
CA LEU A 47 -3.51 -13.01 -20.50
C LEU A 47 -3.25 -14.10 -21.55
N LEU A 48 -2.24 -14.94 -21.35
CA LEU A 48 -1.93 -16.04 -22.29
C LEU A 48 -2.79 -17.30 -22.06
N ILE A 49 -3.26 -17.54 -20.83
CA ILE A 49 -3.91 -18.79 -20.45
C ILE A 49 -5.42 -18.62 -20.28
N LEU A 50 -5.88 -17.51 -19.69
CA LEU A 50 -7.29 -17.31 -19.39
C LEU A 50 -8.03 -16.78 -20.63
N PRO A 51 -9.20 -17.34 -20.96
CA PRO A 51 -10.08 -16.72 -21.93
C PRO A 51 -10.65 -15.40 -21.37
N TYR A 52 -10.93 -14.45 -22.27
CA TYR A 52 -11.23 -13.06 -21.92
C TYR A 52 -12.49 -12.90 -21.04
N ASP A 53 -13.47 -13.76 -21.24
CA ASP A 53 -14.72 -13.83 -20.48
C ASP A 53 -14.50 -14.16 -19.00
N VAL A 54 -13.62 -15.11 -18.70
CA VAL A 54 -13.25 -15.48 -17.32
C VAL A 54 -12.34 -14.42 -16.69
N TYR A 55 -11.43 -13.82 -17.47
CA TYR A 55 -10.52 -12.78 -16.99
C TYR A 55 -11.26 -11.53 -16.48
N ILE A 56 -12.39 -11.17 -17.10
CA ILE A 56 -13.23 -10.04 -16.66
C ILE A 56 -14.00 -10.35 -15.35
N GLY A 57 -13.98 -11.61 -14.87
CA GLY A 57 -14.49 -11.96 -13.54
C GLY A 57 -16.00 -12.10 -13.47
N LYS A 58 -16.64 -12.64 -14.52
CA LYS A 58 -18.09 -12.86 -14.52
C LYS A 58 -18.56 -13.95 -13.56
N ASP A 59 -17.79 -15.04 -13.38
CA ASP A 59 -18.34 -16.27 -12.78
C ASP A 59 -17.47 -16.93 -11.68
N GLU A 60 -16.14 -16.89 -11.76
CA GLU A 60 -15.25 -17.56 -10.80
C GLU A 60 -14.04 -16.70 -10.40
N SER A 61 -13.39 -17.05 -9.27
CA SER A 61 -12.06 -16.53 -8.95
C SER A 61 -11.10 -16.90 -10.09
N PHE A 62 -10.58 -15.89 -10.78
CA PHE A 62 -9.70 -16.06 -11.95
C PHE A 62 -8.49 -16.99 -11.66
N ILE A 63 -8.05 -17.05 -10.41
CA ILE A 63 -6.96 -17.92 -9.94
C ILE A 63 -7.36 -19.40 -9.99
N VAL A 64 -8.59 -19.72 -9.59
CA VAL A 64 -9.10 -21.11 -9.59
C VAL A 64 -9.24 -21.60 -11.03
N ALA A 65 -9.84 -20.79 -11.91
CA ALA A 65 -9.96 -21.11 -13.32
C ALA A 65 -8.59 -21.27 -14.00
N TYR A 66 -7.63 -20.41 -13.67
CA TYR A 66 -6.26 -20.49 -14.17
C TYR A 66 -5.56 -21.81 -13.79
N LEU A 67 -5.67 -22.24 -12.54
CA LEU A 67 -5.05 -23.49 -12.08
C LEU A 67 -5.72 -24.74 -12.68
N LYS A 68 -7.05 -24.72 -12.83
CA LYS A 68 -7.81 -25.77 -13.53
C LYS A 68 -7.33 -25.93 -14.98
N LEU A 69 -7.12 -24.82 -15.70
CA LEU A 69 -6.61 -24.83 -17.08
C LEU A 69 -5.17 -25.35 -17.20
N LEU A 70 -4.35 -25.19 -16.16
CA LEU A 70 -3.01 -25.78 -16.07
C LEU A 70 -3.00 -27.28 -15.72
N GLY A 71 -4.18 -27.89 -15.52
CA GLY A 71 -4.30 -29.29 -15.12
C GLY A 71 -4.01 -29.53 -13.63
N ILE A 72 -3.93 -28.47 -12.83
CA ILE A 72 -3.71 -28.56 -11.39
C ILE A 72 -5.06 -28.64 -10.69
N ASN A 73 -5.50 -29.87 -10.41
CA ASN A 73 -6.81 -30.14 -9.81
C ASN A 73 -6.70 -30.31 -8.29
N PHE A 74 -6.52 -29.19 -7.57
CA PHE A 74 -6.77 -29.13 -6.12
C PHE A 74 -8.21 -28.72 -5.83
N SER A 75 -8.67 -28.88 -4.58
CA SER A 75 -9.99 -28.37 -4.21
C SER A 75 -10.01 -26.84 -4.26
N ASP A 76 -11.13 -26.27 -4.70
CA ASP A 76 -11.31 -24.82 -4.79
C ASP A 76 -11.07 -24.12 -3.43
N LEU A 77 -11.43 -24.80 -2.33
CA LEU A 77 -11.16 -24.34 -0.96
C LEU A 77 -9.66 -24.25 -0.68
N PHE A 78 -8.88 -25.26 -1.08
CA PHE A 78 -7.44 -25.28 -0.84
C PHE A 78 -6.72 -24.16 -1.60
N ILE A 79 -7.11 -23.94 -2.86
CA ILE A 79 -6.57 -22.87 -3.70
C ILE A 79 -6.90 -21.50 -3.09
N SER A 80 -8.15 -21.29 -2.68
CA SER A 80 -8.60 -20.03 -2.07
C SER A 80 -7.88 -19.73 -0.74
N MET A 81 -7.66 -20.76 0.09
CA MET A 81 -6.90 -20.60 1.34
C MET A 81 -5.48 -20.11 1.08
N LEU A 82 -4.79 -20.73 0.13
CA LEU A 82 -3.39 -20.39 -0.16
C LEU A 82 -3.23 -19.00 -0.80
N THR A 83 -4.15 -18.63 -1.69
CA THR A 83 -4.00 -17.45 -2.55
C THR A 83 -4.72 -16.21 -2.04
N VAL A 84 -5.75 -16.37 -1.21
CA VAL A 84 -6.55 -15.26 -0.67
C VAL A 84 -6.43 -15.18 0.84
N VAL A 85 -6.76 -16.25 1.56
CA VAL A 85 -6.93 -16.19 3.03
C VAL A 85 -5.61 -15.99 3.77
N ILE A 86 -4.58 -16.77 3.43
CA ILE A 86 -3.26 -16.65 4.08
C ILE A 86 -2.63 -15.27 3.82
N PRO A 87 -2.58 -14.75 2.57
CA PRO A 87 -2.08 -13.39 2.31
C PRO A 87 -2.89 -12.29 3.00
N LEU A 88 -4.22 -12.44 3.07
CA LEU A 88 -5.09 -11.48 3.77
C LEU A 88 -4.77 -11.44 5.26
N PHE A 89 -4.61 -12.62 5.89
CA PHE A 89 -4.24 -12.71 7.30
C PHE A 89 -2.85 -12.12 7.56
N GLY A 90 -1.87 -12.40 6.70
CA GLY A 90 -0.53 -11.79 6.78
C GLY A 90 -0.58 -10.26 6.67
N SER A 91 -1.41 -9.72 5.78
CA SER A 91 -1.59 -8.27 5.61
C SER A 91 -2.22 -7.63 6.85
N LEU A 92 -3.19 -8.30 7.48
CA LEU A 92 -3.80 -7.85 8.73
C LEU A 92 -2.81 -7.87 9.90
N LEU A 93 -1.93 -8.87 9.99
CA LEU A 93 -0.87 -8.87 10.99
C LEU A 93 0.14 -7.72 10.76
N GLY A 94 0.48 -7.45 9.50
CA GLY A 94 1.38 -6.35 9.13
C GLY A 94 0.89 -4.97 9.59
N ILE A 95 -0.43 -4.72 9.54
CA ILE A 95 -0.99 -3.42 9.94
C ILE A 95 -0.82 -3.13 11.44
N VAL A 96 -0.80 -4.18 12.27
CA VAL A 96 -0.57 -4.05 13.72
C VAL A 96 0.85 -3.57 14.01
N ILE A 97 1.84 -4.03 13.23
CA ILE A 97 3.24 -3.58 13.36
C ILE A 97 3.35 -2.11 12.96
N VAL A 98 2.73 -1.73 11.83
CA VAL A 98 2.71 -0.35 11.34
C VAL A 98 2.05 0.59 12.35
N TYR A 99 0.96 0.16 12.98
CA TYR A 99 0.26 0.94 13.99
C TYR A 99 1.16 1.35 15.16
N LYS A 100 1.98 0.43 15.66
CA LYS A 100 2.93 0.71 16.74
C LYS A 100 3.94 1.78 16.35
N GLY A 101 4.43 1.76 15.11
CA GLY A 101 5.35 2.79 14.64
C GLY A 101 4.67 4.17 14.49
N ILE A 102 3.38 4.21 14.12
CA ILE A 102 2.60 5.45 14.10
C ILE A 102 2.39 6.01 15.51
N THR A 103 2.02 5.17 16.48
CA THR A 103 1.82 5.62 17.87
C THR A 103 3.13 6.10 18.49
N TYR A 104 4.27 5.44 18.20
CA TYR A 104 5.59 5.88 18.63
C TYR A 104 5.98 7.26 18.07
N GLY A 105 5.68 7.51 16.79
CA GLY A 105 6.01 8.77 16.12
C GLY A 105 5.08 9.94 16.46
N LEU A 106 3.81 9.68 16.76
CA LEU A 106 2.77 10.72 16.93
C LEU A 106 2.42 11.00 18.40
N LEU A 107 2.48 10.00 19.28
CA LEU A 107 2.04 10.12 20.68
C LEU A 107 3.24 10.20 21.64
N SER A 108 3.09 10.98 22.72
CA SER A 108 4.12 11.07 23.76
C SER A 108 4.42 9.69 24.36
N LYS A 109 5.69 9.42 24.72
CA LYS A 109 6.15 8.17 25.37
C LYS A 109 5.28 7.69 26.56
N LYS A 110 4.46 8.56 27.17
CA LYS A 110 3.54 8.19 28.24
C LYS A 110 2.36 7.30 27.80
N MET A 111 1.98 7.31 26.52
CA MET A 111 0.88 6.46 26.00
C MET A 111 1.31 5.04 25.63
N GLU A 112 2.59 4.70 25.82
CA GLU A 112 3.19 3.39 25.53
C GLU A 112 2.52 2.22 26.29
N LYS A 113 1.95 2.47 27.48
CA LYS A 113 1.21 1.44 28.25
C LYS A 113 -0.21 1.17 27.75
N SER A 114 -0.72 1.95 26.80
CA SER A 114 -2.09 1.89 26.29
C SER A 114 -2.22 1.23 24.90
N ASP A 115 -1.17 0.58 24.42
CA ASP A 115 -1.08 0.06 23.04
C ASP A 115 -2.15 -1.01 22.73
N VAL A 116 -2.60 -1.74 23.76
CA VAL A 116 -3.69 -2.72 23.66
C VAL A 116 -5.02 -2.06 23.30
N TYR A 117 -5.35 -0.91 23.88
CA TYR A 117 -6.58 -0.16 23.57
C TYR A 117 -6.56 0.40 22.16
N GLY A 118 -5.37 0.76 21.66
CA GLY A 118 -5.17 1.18 20.28
C GLY A 118 -5.46 0.07 19.27
N CYS A 119 -4.94 -1.14 19.52
CA CYS A 119 -5.24 -2.33 18.73
C CYS A 119 -6.74 -2.68 18.76
N PHE A 120 -7.40 -2.61 19.93
CA PHE A 120 -8.85 -2.80 20.00
C PHE A 120 -9.62 -1.72 19.24
N GLY A 121 -9.16 -0.47 19.28
CA GLY A 121 -9.74 0.62 18.49
C GLY A 121 -9.63 0.38 16.98
N LEU A 122 -8.48 -0.10 16.50
CA LEU A 122 -8.29 -0.47 15.09
C LEU A 122 -9.17 -1.65 14.68
N LEU A 123 -9.26 -2.69 15.52
CA LEU A 123 -10.13 -3.84 15.26
C LEU A 123 -11.59 -3.39 15.18
N PHE A 124 -12.03 -2.55 16.12
CA PHE A 124 -13.37 -1.98 16.12
C PHE A 124 -13.66 -1.17 14.84
N LEU A 125 -12.73 -0.32 14.43
CA LEU A 125 -12.85 0.48 13.20
C LEU A 125 -12.91 -0.41 11.95
N THR A 126 -12.09 -1.47 11.91
CA THR A 126 -12.06 -2.44 10.81
C THR A 126 -13.38 -3.21 10.71
N ILE A 127 -13.94 -3.64 11.85
CA ILE A 127 -15.26 -4.29 11.91
C ILE A 127 -16.34 -3.33 11.43
N LEU A 128 -16.31 -2.07 11.89
CA LEU A 128 -17.27 -1.04 11.48
C LEU A 128 -17.24 -0.82 9.96
N PHE A 129 -16.04 -0.69 9.37
CA PHE A 129 -15.90 -0.51 7.93
C PHE A 129 -16.25 -1.76 7.11
N SER A 130 -16.15 -2.96 7.68
CA SER A 130 -16.59 -4.21 7.04
C SER A 130 -18.10 -4.24 6.75
N TYR A 131 -18.90 -3.47 7.50
CA TYR A 131 -20.35 -3.35 7.25
C TYR A 131 -20.70 -2.43 6.08
N VAL A 132 -19.73 -1.73 5.48
CA VAL A 132 -19.97 -0.85 4.33
C VAL A 132 -20.21 -1.70 3.08
N LYS A 133 -21.47 -1.78 2.64
CA LYS A 133 -21.88 -2.59 1.47
C LYS A 133 -21.18 -2.20 0.17
N HIS A 134 -20.86 -0.92 -0.01
CA HIS A 134 -20.22 -0.40 -1.23
C HIS A 134 -18.70 -0.29 -1.06
N HIS A 135 -18.01 -1.42 -1.17
CA HIS A 135 -16.55 -1.51 -1.05
C HIS A 135 -15.82 -0.61 -2.06
N GLU A 136 -16.34 -0.45 -3.27
CA GLU A 136 -15.73 0.41 -4.29
C GLU A 136 -15.69 1.89 -3.89
N ILE A 137 -16.73 2.38 -3.19
CA ILE A 137 -16.78 3.76 -2.72
C ILE A 137 -15.73 3.98 -1.63
N LEU A 138 -15.60 3.01 -0.72
CA LEU A 138 -14.58 3.04 0.33
C LEU A 138 -13.16 3.07 -0.26
N LEU A 139 -12.88 2.20 -1.24
CA LEU A 139 -11.57 2.15 -1.91
C LEU A 139 -11.26 3.46 -2.64
N LYS A 140 -12.25 4.04 -3.33
CA LYS A 140 -12.10 5.35 -4.01
C LYS A 140 -11.81 6.46 -3.00
N PHE A 141 -12.56 6.51 -1.90
CA PHE A 141 -12.35 7.50 -0.83
C PHE A 141 -10.96 7.38 -0.21
N MET A 142 -10.55 6.17 0.17
CA MET A 142 -9.22 5.92 0.73
C MET A 142 -8.11 6.32 -0.24
N GLN A 143 -8.27 6.04 -1.54
CA GLN A 143 -7.30 6.43 -2.57
C GLN A 143 -7.14 7.95 -2.67
N ILE A 144 -8.24 8.72 -2.62
CA ILE A 144 -8.20 10.19 -2.66
C ILE A 144 -7.47 10.73 -1.43
N CYS A 145 -7.82 10.24 -0.24
CA CYS A 145 -7.16 10.64 1.01
C CYS A 145 -5.66 10.35 0.96
N THR A 146 -5.26 9.15 0.53
CA THR A 146 -3.85 8.76 0.42
C THR A 146 -3.08 9.68 -0.53
N ILE A 147 -3.61 9.95 -1.74
CA ILE A 147 -2.95 10.84 -2.71
C ILE A 147 -2.85 12.27 -2.14
N LEU A 148 -3.89 12.76 -1.47
CA LEU A 148 -3.88 14.08 -0.83
C LEU A 148 -2.75 14.20 0.18
N PHE A 149 -2.65 13.27 1.13
CA PHE A 149 -1.60 13.31 2.15
C PHE A 149 -0.19 13.14 1.55
N TYR A 150 0.00 12.25 0.57
CA TYR A 150 1.29 12.11 -0.11
C TYR A 150 1.70 13.39 -0.83
N THR A 151 0.75 14.06 -1.48
CA THR A 151 1.00 15.34 -2.15
C THR A 151 1.38 16.42 -1.14
N LEU A 152 0.66 16.53 -0.02
CA LEU A 152 0.97 17.46 1.07
C LEU A 152 2.36 17.20 1.68
N CYS A 153 2.75 15.93 1.86
CA CYS A 153 4.10 15.58 2.32
C CYS A 153 5.19 16.03 1.33
N CYS A 154 4.97 15.87 0.03
CA CYS A 154 5.91 16.35 -0.99
C CYS A 154 6.05 17.88 -1.00
N TYR A 155 4.93 18.61 -0.85
CA TYR A 155 4.95 20.05 -0.65
C TYR A 155 5.67 20.44 0.64
N GLY A 156 5.42 19.73 1.74
CA GLY A 156 6.13 19.94 3.01
C GLY A 156 7.64 19.76 2.87
N LEU A 157 8.09 18.77 2.10
CA LEU A 157 9.51 18.57 1.79
C LEU A 157 10.10 19.76 1.01
N LEU A 158 9.39 20.26 0.00
CA LEU A 158 9.82 21.45 -0.76
C LEU A 158 9.89 22.70 0.13
N LEU A 159 8.88 22.90 0.98
CA LEU A 159 8.82 24.01 1.92
C LEU A 159 9.98 23.95 2.95
N LEU A 160 10.29 22.75 3.47
CA LEU A 160 11.42 22.54 4.37
C LEU A 160 12.77 22.78 3.69
N ARG A 161 12.88 22.45 2.39
CA ARG A 161 14.08 22.76 1.60
C ARG A 161 14.33 24.26 1.50
N TYR A 162 13.26 25.03 1.36
CA TYR A 162 13.32 26.49 1.27
C TYR A 162 13.54 27.16 2.64
N ARG A 163 12.77 26.78 3.66
CA ARG A 163 12.81 27.44 4.98
C ARG A 163 14.02 27.07 5.84
N LYS A 164 14.54 25.84 5.70
CA LYS A 164 15.63 25.32 6.54
C LYS A 164 16.67 24.60 5.67
N PRO A 165 17.45 25.36 4.87
CA PRO A 165 18.42 24.78 3.93
C PRO A 165 19.57 24.04 4.64
N ASP A 166 20.01 24.52 5.81
CA ASP A 166 21.21 24.05 6.52
C ASP A 166 20.99 22.82 7.40
N LEU A 167 19.77 22.27 7.44
CA LEU A 167 19.49 21.02 8.15
C LEU A 167 20.35 19.89 7.57
N HIS A 168 21.01 19.12 8.43
CA HIS A 168 21.69 17.90 8.03
C HIS A 168 20.68 16.90 7.46
N ARG A 169 20.89 16.46 6.20
CA ARG A 169 19.99 15.55 5.48
C ARG A 169 20.77 14.30 5.08
N PRO A 170 20.61 13.18 5.82
CA PRO A 170 21.23 11.90 5.46
C PRO A 170 20.78 11.40 4.08
N PHE A 171 19.57 11.77 3.67
CA PHE A 171 18.97 11.45 2.38
C PHE A 171 18.65 12.72 1.58
N LYS A 172 19.26 12.87 0.40
CA LYS A 172 19.05 14.01 -0.50
C LYS A 172 18.65 13.53 -1.88
N VAL A 173 17.36 13.65 -2.20
CA VAL A 173 16.85 13.40 -3.56
C VAL A 173 16.98 14.63 -4.44
N HIS A 174 17.10 14.42 -5.75
CA HIS A 174 17.06 15.50 -6.74
C HIS A 174 15.75 16.29 -6.62
N ILE A 175 15.78 17.61 -6.77
CA ILE A 175 14.60 18.46 -6.52
C ILE A 175 13.46 18.22 -7.50
N SER A 176 13.78 17.74 -8.71
CA SER A 176 12.77 17.37 -9.70
C SER A 176 11.80 16.30 -9.18
N ILE A 177 12.27 15.35 -8.35
CA ILE A 177 11.44 14.25 -7.86
C ILE A 177 10.24 14.77 -7.05
N PRO A 178 10.42 15.52 -5.94
CA PRO A 178 9.27 16.03 -5.19
C PRO A 178 8.43 17.05 -5.97
N VAL A 179 9.01 17.80 -6.92
CA VAL A 179 8.25 18.72 -7.78
C VAL A 179 7.31 17.94 -8.70
N ILE A 180 7.83 16.93 -9.41
CA ILE A 180 7.04 16.07 -10.30
C ILE A 180 5.99 15.31 -9.50
N SER A 181 6.36 14.71 -8.36
CA SER A 181 5.41 13.99 -7.51
C SER A 181 4.28 14.89 -7.00
N SER A 182 4.59 16.14 -6.63
CA SER A 182 3.55 17.10 -6.21
C SER A 182 2.63 17.48 -7.36
N ALA A 183 3.20 17.75 -8.55
CA ALA A 183 2.41 18.10 -9.74
C ALA A 183 1.48 16.95 -10.18
N VAL A 184 1.99 15.72 -10.23
CA VAL A 184 1.21 14.51 -10.55
C VAL A 184 0.15 14.26 -9.47
N GLY A 185 0.49 14.40 -8.20
CA GLY A 185 -0.45 14.25 -7.10
C GLY A 185 -1.62 15.22 -7.19
N THR A 186 -1.34 16.51 -7.41
CA THR A 186 -2.38 17.53 -7.62
C THR A 186 -3.23 17.26 -8.85
N MET A 187 -2.62 16.87 -9.98
CA MET A 187 -3.35 16.49 -11.19
C MET A 187 -4.32 15.33 -10.93
N LEU A 188 -3.87 14.29 -10.20
CA LEU A 188 -4.69 13.14 -9.86
C LEU A 188 -5.85 13.53 -8.93
N ILE A 189 -5.62 14.37 -7.93
CA ILE A 189 -6.69 14.86 -7.04
C ILE A 189 -7.77 15.59 -7.86
N VAL A 190 -7.36 16.50 -8.75
CA VAL A 190 -8.29 17.22 -9.63
C VAL A 190 -9.04 16.24 -10.54
N ALA A 191 -8.36 15.24 -11.11
CA ALA A 191 -8.99 14.21 -11.92
C ALA A 191 -10.06 13.43 -11.11
N PHE A 192 -9.74 12.99 -9.90
CA PHE A 192 -10.69 12.29 -9.03
C PHE A 192 -11.88 13.15 -8.60
N CYS A 193 -11.71 14.47 -8.43
CA CYS A 193 -12.80 15.39 -8.12
C CYS A 193 -13.67 15.75 -9.33
N THR A 194 -13.12 15.67 -10.56
CA THR A 194 -13.82 16.07 -11.80
C THR A 194 -14.52 14.91 -12.50
N VAL A 195 -14.05 13.67 -12.32
CA VAL A 195 -14.76 12.47 -12.77
C VAL A 195 -16.03 12.32 -11.94
N LYS A 196 -17.14 12.84 -12.48
CA LYS A 196 -18.48 12.58 -11.95
C LYS A 196 -18.78 11.09 -12.06
N VAL A 197 -19.18 10.50 -10.94
CA VAL A 197 -19.76 9.16 -10.81
C VAL A 197 -21.03 9.07 -11.63
#